data_AF-A0A7S1WUV7-F1
#
_entry.id   AF-A0A7S1WUV7-F1
#
_cell.length_a   1.000
_cell.length_b   1.000
_cell.length_c   1.000
_cell.angle_alpha   90.00
_cell.angle_beta   90.00
_cell.angle_gamma   90.00
#
_symmetry.space_group_name_H-M   'P 1'
#
loop_
_entity.id
_entity.type
_entity.pdbx_description
1 polymer ?
#
loop_
_entity_poly.entity_id
_entity_poly.type
_entity_poly.pdbx_seq_one_letter_code
_entity_poly.pdbx_strand_id
1 'polypeptide(L)'
;AVKSATLNLEDATKKKGTFLEHVQAERSRLADHQRWCADAGRELDQATASLKGSWAKRDQAQDFIDKLSDELAGFREELAALEAAAEADRAEAAFHRERLRVSEERCAAFQMAHGSRPASRAAKAAPPMPLVGLAAEAGKIEEQARNALRQQLVEVAAKSAAFSKEAEGLEGDRDKYAEELRKLKEETRPLAERQARAEKDIKELDVEVEKLQTNRMVLFMQVESATRQKERFYQDRSRMLSDMGCRKQTVEEIRGLTWQQLDEAKDVMCKTSKTWQASEAEHQQRRRELARLAAAHSQALAAASAAQPALRVKLPEPDSVHMEAALQRAQAASASVQARGAPAQAQQGLEE
;
A
#
# COMPACT_ATOMS: atom_id res chain seq x y z
N ALA A 1 58.45 -1.74 19.01
CA ALA A 1 57.96 -2.40 17.78
C ALA A 1 56.99 -3.55 18.10
N VAL A 2 57.44 -4.69 18.65
CA VAL A 2 56.59 -5.90 18.85
C VAL A 2 55.33 -5.65 19.71
N LYS A 3 55.46 -4.98 20.87
CA LYS A 3 54.30 -4.64 21.73
C LYS A 3 53.28 -3.71 21.05
N SER A 4 53.73 -2.83 20.17
CA SER A 4 52.84 -1.93 19.41
C SER A 4 52.14 -2.68 18.28
N ALA A 5 52.83 -3.62 17.63
CA ALA A 5 52.24 -4.49 16.61
C ALA A 5 51.16 -5.43 17.19
N THR A 6 51.37 -5.98 18.38
CA THR A 6 50.38 -6.85 19.05
C THR A 6 49.13 -6.07 19.47
N LEU A 7 49.29 -4.86 20.03
CA LEU A 7 48.16 -3.98 20.36
C LEU A 7 47.34 -3.61 19.11
N ASN A 8 48.01 -3.29 18.01
CA ASN A 8 47.32 -2.99 16.74
C ASN A 8 46.57 -4.21 16.18
N LEU A 9 47.09 -5.43 16.38
CA LEU A 9 46.43 -6.66 15.95
C LEU A 9 45.19 -6.97 16.79
N GLU A 10 45.26 -6.77 18.11
CA GLU A 10 44.11 -6.92 19.02
C GLU A 10 43.01 -5.91 18.71
N ASP A 11 43.38 -4.65 18.44
CA ASP A 11 42.42 -3.63 18.02
C ASP A 11 41.78 -3.94 16.66
N ALA A 12 42.56 -4.45 15.69
CA ALA A 12 42.05 -4.84 14.38
C ALA A 12 41.09 -6.05 14.47
N THR A 13 41.39 -7.01 15.33
CA THR A 13 40.53 -8.19 15.54
C THR A 13 39.25 -7.83 16.28
N LYS A 14 39.30 -6.95 17.29
CA LYS A 14 38.10 -6.38 17.93
C LYS A 14 37.24 -5.62 16.92
N LYS A 15 37.82 -4.72 16.13
CA LYS A 15 37.10 -3.96 15.08
C LYS A 15 36.46 -4.88 14.03
N LYS A 16 37.13 -5.97 13.67
CA LYS A 16 36.59 -6.99 12.76
C LYS A 16 35.39 -7.73 13.40
N GLY A 17 35.48 -8.09 14.68
CA GLY A 17 34.38 -8.72 15.44
C GLY A 17 33.13 -7.83 15.45
N THR A 18 33.27 -6.58 15.89
CA THR A 18 32.16 -5.62 15.92
C THR A 18 31.56 -5.34 14.54
N PHE A 19 32.39 -5.34 13.49
CA PHE A 19 31.92 -5.17 12.12
C PHE A 19 31.09 -6.38 11.64
N LEU A 20 31.54 -7.61 11.93
CA LEU A 20 30.79 -8.82 11.56
C LEU A 20 29.45 -8.90 12.29
N GLU A 21 29.42 -8.54 13.57
CA GLU A 21 28.17 -8.41 14.33
C GLU A 21 27.23 -7.39 13.70
N HIS A 22 27.74 -6.22 13.29
CA HIS A 22 26.95 -5.20 12.61
C HIS A 22 26.39 -5.69 11.26
N VAL A 23 27.22 -6.35 10.43
CA VAL A 23 26.77 -6.94 9.16
C VAL A 23 25.71 -8.03 9.38
N GLN A 24 25.86 -8.83 10.43
CA GLN A 24 24.88 -9.87 10.77
C GLN A 24 23.56 -9.26 11.27
N ALA A 25 23.63 -8.20 12.09
CA ALA A 25 22.45 -7.44 12.51
C ALA A 25 21.72 -6.81 11.32
N GLU A 26 22.44 -6.20 10.38
CA GLU A 26 21.85 -5.62 9.15
C GLU A 26 21.24 -6.70 8.24
N ARG A 27 21.86 -7.89 8.15
CA ARG A 27 21.26 -9.02 7.44
C ARG A 27 19.95 -9.48 8.07
N SER A 28 19.89 -9.56 9.40
CA SER A 28 18.67 -9.90 10.12
C SER A 28 17.59 -8.84 9.89
N ARG A 29 17.93 -7.54 9.99
CA ARG A 29 17.01 -6.43 9.69
C ARG A 29 16.47 -6.49 8.27
N LEU A 30 17.31 -6.78 7.28
CA LEU A 30 16.88 -6.93 5.89
C LEU A 30 15.94 -8.14 5.72
N ALA A 31 16.21 -9.25 6.39
CA ALA A 31 15.37 -10.44 6.34
C ALA A 31 13.99 -10.18 6.99
N ASP A 32 13.96 -9.50 8.12
CA ASP A 32 12.72 -9.10 8.81
C ASP A 32 11.93 -8.10 7.96
N HIS A 33 12.60 -7.13 7.34
CA HIS A 33 11.97 -6.19 6.41
C HIS A 33 11.39 -6.89 5.17
N GLN A 34 12.10 -7.89 4.62
CA GLN A 34 11.59 -8.69 3.50
C GLN A 34 10.36 -9.50 3.87
N ARG A 35 10.32 -10.08 5.09
CA ARG A 35 9.13 -10.77 5.60
C ARG A 35 7.97 -9.81 5.74
N TRP A 36 8.20 -8.66 6.36
CA TRP A 36 7.19 -7.62 6.50
C TRP A 36 6.65 -7.13 5.14
N CYS A 37 7.50 -6.91 4.14
CA CYS A 37 7.05 -6.58 2.77
C CYS A 37 6.17 -7.68 2.17
N ALA A 38 6.52 -8.95 2.37
CA ALA A 38 5.74 -10.07 1.86
C ALA A 38 4.38 -10.19 2.57
N ASP A 39 4.34 -9.95 3.88
CA ASP A 39 3.11 -9.89 4.68
C ASP A 39 2.20 -8.75 4.20
N ALA A 40 2.74 -7.53 4.09
CA ALA A 40 1.99 -6.37 3.59
C ALA A 40 1.49 -6.56 2.15
N GLY A 41 2.26 -7.24 1.30
CA GLY A 41 1.83 -7.62 -0.05
C GLY A 41 0.65 -8.59 -0.02
N ARG A 42 0.69 -9.62 0.81
CA ARG A 42 -0.44 -10.56 0.99
C ARG A 42 -1.69 -9.86 1.53
N GLU A 43 -1.53 -8.96 2.49
CA GLU A 43 -2.65 -8.17 3.03
C GLU A 43 -3.27 -7.27 1.96
N LEU A 44 -2.45 -6.62 1.12
CA LEU A 44 -2.92 -5.81 0.00
C LEU A 44 -3.67 -6.65 -1.04
N ASP A 45 -3.16 -7.84 -1.36
CA ASP A 45 -3.81 -8.77 -2.29
C ASP A 45 -5.17 -9.26 -1.72
N GLN A 46 -5.21 -9.60 -0.43
CA GLN A 46 -6.44 -9.99 0.27
C GLN A 46 -7.46 -8.84 0.30
N ALA A 47 -7.04 -7.62 0.61
CA ALA A 47 -7.90 -6.43 0.58
C ALA A 47 -8.42 -6.16 -0.84
N THR A 48 -7.58 -6.35 -1.85
CA THR A 48 -7.97 -6.18 -3.26
C THR A 48 -8.99 -7.24 -3.70
N ALA A 49 -8.80 -8.49 -3.30
CA ALA A 49 -9.76 -9.57 -3.55
C ALA A 49 -11.09 -9.32 -2.83
N SER A 50 -11.05 -8.90 -1.57
CA SER A 50 -12.24 -8.52 -0.80
C SER A 50 -13.00 -7.39 -1.47
N LEU A 51 -12.30 -6.33 -1.88
CA LEU A 51 -12.91 -5.20 -2.58
C LEU A 51 -13.59 -5.64 -3.88
N LYS A 52 -12.94 -6.48 -4.69
CA LYS A 52 -13.55 -7.04 -5.91
C LYS A 52 -14.80 -7.86 -5.60
N GLY A 53 -14.78 -8.66 -4.53
CA GLY A 53 -15.93 -9.42 -4.07
C GLY A 53 -17.10 -8.52 -3.65
N SER A 54 -16.82 -7.42 -2.94
CA SER A 54 -17.87 -6.46 -2.53
C SER A 54 -18.46 -5.72 -3.73
N TRP A 55 -17.65 -5.32 -4.73
CA TRP A 55 -18.16 -4.75 -5.98
C TRP A 55 -19.09 -5.71 -6.72
N ALA A 56 -18.71 -6.97 -6.88
CA ALA A 56 -19.56 -7.96 -7.54
C ALA A 56 -20.91 -8.17 -6.82
N LYS A 57 -20.90 -8.14 -5.47
CA LYS A 57 -22.14 -8.20 -4.68
C LYS A 57 -23.00 -6.94 -4.86
N ARG A 58 -22.39 -5.76 -4.89
CA ARG A 58 -23.07 -4.49 -5.16
C ARG A 58 -23.75 -4.52 -6.53
N ASP A 59 -23.04 -4.94 -7.56
CA ASP A 59 -23.58 -5.04 -8.92
C ASP A 59 -24.75 -6.03 -8.98
N GLN A 60 -24.60 -7.20 -8.36
CA GLN A 60 -25.69 -8.18 -8.28
C GLN A 60 -26.92 -7.64 -7.52
N ALA A 61 -26.71 -6.88 -6.45
CA ALA A 61 -27.80 -6.25 -5.72
C ALA A 61 -28.47 -5.16 -6.55
N GLN A 62 -27.70 -4.38 -7.33
CA GLN A 62 -28.24 -3.38 -8.24
C GLN A 62 -29.11 -4.00 -9.32
N ASP A 63 -28.64 -5.08 -9.97
CA ASP A 63 -29.42 -5.84 -10.95
C ASP A 63 -30.74 -6.36 -10.34
N PHE A 64 -30.74 -6.73 -9.06
CA PHE A 64 -31.94 -7.18 -8.36
C PHE A 64 -32.93 -6.04 -8.10
N ILE A 65 -32.44 -4.85 -7.72
CA ILE A 65 -33.27 -3.65 -7.55
C ILE A 65 -33.88 -3.23 -8.88
N ASP A 66 -33.10 -3.24 -9.96
CA ASP A 66 -33.57 -2.84 -11.29
C ASP A 66 -34.73 -3.76 -11.72
N LYS A 67 -34.59 -5.08 -11.54
CA LYS A 67 -35.67 -6.05 -11.78
C LYS A 67 -36.91 -5.79 -10.93
N LEU A 68 -36.75 -5.56 -9.62
CA LEU A 68 -37.88 -5.22 -8.75
C LEU A 68 -38.54 -3.89 -9.15
N SER A 69 -37.76 -2.94 -9.64
CA SER A 69 -38.25 -1.64 -10.10
C SER A 69 -39.11 -1.79 -11.36
N ASP A 70 -38.66 -2.62 -12.31
CA ASP A 70 -39.41 -2.96 -13.52
C ASP A 70 -40.70 -3.71 -13.19
N GLU A 71 -40.65 -4.70 -12.29
CA GLU A 71 -41.84 -5.42 -11.82
C GLU A 71 -42.84 -4.46 -11.15
N LEU A 72 -42.36 -3.58 -10.27
CA LEU A 72 -43.20 -2.57 -9.62
C LEU A 72 -43.77 -1.54 -10.60
N ALA A 73 -43.04 -1.19 -11.66
CA ALA A 73 -43.56 -0.33 -12.72
C ALA A 73 -44.71 -1.03 -13.46
N GLY A 74 -44.55 -2.31 -13.82
CA GLY A 74 -45.60 -3.11 -14.43
C GLY A 74 -46.85 -3.19 -13.55
N PHE A 75 -46.70 -3.51 -12.26
CA PHE A 75 -47.84 -3.55 -11.33
C PHE A 75 -48.52 -2.18 -11.14
N ARG A 76 -47.76 -1.07 -11.19
CA ARG A 76 -48.35 0.28 -11.14
C ARG A 76 -49.14 0.62 -12.39
N GLU A 77 -48.67 0.21 -13.57
CA GLU A 77 -49.41 0.37 -14.82
C GLU A 77 -50.69 -0.46 -14.82
N GLU A 78 -50.63 -1.72 -14.36
CA GLU A 78 -51.81 -2.58 -14.20
C GLU A 78 -52.80 -2.00 -13.19
N LEU A 79 -52.33 -1.49 -12.05
CA LEU A 79 -53.16 -0.80 -11.07
C LEU A 79 -53.85 0.42 -11.68
N ALA A 80 -53.12 1.25 -12.43
CA ALA A 80 -53.66 2.44 -13.08
C ALA A 80 -54.70 2.08 -14.16
N ALA A 81 -54.46 1.00 -14.93
CA ALA A 81 -55.40 0.51 -15.93
C ALA A 81 -56.70 -0.01 -15.29
N LEU A 82 -56.60 -0.77 -14.19
CA LEU A 82 -57.76 -1.26 -13.43
C LEU A 82 -58.52 -0.11 -12.74
N GLU A 83 -57.82 0.88 -12.21
CA GLU A 83 -58.44 2.08 -11.64
C GLU A 83 -59.22 2.86 -12.71
N ALA A 84 -58.64 3.05 -13.90
CA ALA A 84 -59.31 3.70 -15.02
C ALA A 84 -60.51 2.91 -15.55
N ALA A 85 -60.41 1.58 -15.66
CA ALA A 85 -61.52 0.71 -16.05
C ALA A 85 -62.67 0.79 -15.03
N ALA A 86 -62.37 0.69 -13.74
CA ALA A 86 -63.36 0.81 -12.69
C ALA A 86 -64.03 2.20 -12.66
N GLU A 87 -63.33 3.27 -13.01
CA GLU A 87 -63.92 4.60 -13.16
C GLU A 87 -64.84 4.71 -14.38
N ALA A 88 -64.47 4.11 -15.52
CA ALA A 88 -65.31 4.04 -16.71
C ALA A 88 -66.62 3.28 -16.41
N ASP A 89 -66.53 2.11 -15.77
CA ASP A 89 -67.72 1.31 -15.39
C ASP A 89 -68.61 2.06 -14.39
N ARG A 90 -68.04 2.83 -13.46
CA ARG A 90 -68.82 3.70 -12.55
C ARG A 90 -69.56 4.79 -13.32
N ALA A 91 -68.93 5.39 -14.32
CA ALA A 91 -69.57 6.41 -15.15
C ALA A 91 -70.71 5.81 -15.99
N GLU A 92 -70.50 4.63 -16.57
CA GLU A 92 -71.54 3.89 -17.31
C GLU A 92 -72.70 3.49 -16.39
N ALA A 93 -72.41 2.89 -15.23
CA ALA A 93 -73.45 2.53 -14.25
C ALA A 93 -74.26 3.75 -13.79
N ALA A 94 -73.62 4.90 -13.57
CA ALA A 94 -74.31 6.16 -13.24
C ALA A 94 -75.23 6.61 -14.38
N PHE A 95 -74.78 6.50 -15.64
CA PHE A 95 -75.60 6.80 -16.81
C PHE A 95 -76.81 5.86 -16.93
N HIS A 96 -76.64 4.55 -16.73
CA HIS A 96 -77.74 3.58 -16.77
C HIS A 96 -78.75 3.79 -15.62
N ARG A 97 -78.28 4.09 -14.41
CA ARG A 97 -79.16 4.44 -13.27
C ARG A 97 -79.97 5.70 -13.54
N GLU A 98 -79.36 6.73 -14.12
CA GLU A 98 -80.06 7.96 -14.49
C GLU A 98 -81.11 7.71 -15.59
N ARG A 99 -80.79 6.88 -16.61
CA ARG A 99 -81.76 6.45 -17.62
C ARG A 99 -82.92 5.66 -17.01
N LEU A 100 -82.64 4.76 -16.07
CA LEU A 100 -83.65 4.00 -15.34
C LEU A 100 -84.56 4.96 -14.57
N ARG A 101 -84.00 5.89 -13.79
CA ARG A 101 -84.74 6.93 -13.06
C ARG A 101 -85.67 7.72 -13.97
N VAL A 102 -85.16 8.22 -15.10
CA VAL A 102 -85.97 8.97 -16.09
C VAL A 102 -87.08 8.09 -16.68
N SER A 103 -86.81 6.80 -16.92
CA SER A 103 -87.82 5.86 -17.45
C SER A 103 -88.92 5.55 -16.42
N GLU A 104 -88.54 5.41 -15.14
CA GLU A 104 -89.46 5.19 -14.02
C GLU A 104 -90.32 6.42 -13.75
N GLU A 105 -89.74 7.62 -13.79
CA GLU A 105 -90.48 8.89 -13.67
C GLU A 105 -91.49 9.06 -14.81
N ARG A 106 -91.11 8.69 -16.05
CA ARG A 106 -92.05 8.66 -17.18
C ARG A 106 -93.18 7.66 -16.94
N CYS A 107 -92.87 6.43 -16.51
CA CYS A 107 -93.88 5.44 -16.13
C CYS A 107 -94.84 5.96 -15.06
N ALA A 108 -94.32 6.58 -13.99
CA ALA A 108 -95.11 7.14 -12.91
C ALA A 108 -96.02 8.28 -13.40
N ALA A 109 -95.49 9.19 -14.22
CA ALA A 109 -96.28 10.28 -14.83
C ALA A 109 -97.41 9.74 -15.72
N PHE A 110 -97.14 8.71 -16.53
CA PHE A 110 -98.16 8.03 -17.33
C PHE A 110 -99.23 7.35 -16.47
N GLN A 111 -98.85 6.69 -15.37
CA GLN A 111 -99.81 6.06 -14.46
C GLN A 111 -100.69 7.10 -13.73
N MET A 112 -100.12 8.22 -13.29
CA MET A 112 -100.85 9.31 -12.63
C MET A 112 -101.81 10.05 -13.57
N ALA A 113 -101.42 10.24 -14.84
CA ALA A 113 -102.29 10.80 -15.87
C ALA A 113 -103.51 9.91 -16.18
N HIS A 114 -103.41 8.59 -15.95
CA HIS A 114 -104.51 7.64 -16.17
C HIS A 114 -105.32 7.31 -14.91
N GLY A 115 -104.74 7.41 -13.72
CA GLY A 115 -105.46 7.28 -12.44
C GLY A 115 -106.38 8.47 -12.13
N SER A 116 -106.13 9.63 -12.76
CA SER A 116 -106.93 10.85 -12.63
C SER A 116 -108.02 10.95 -13.70
N ARG A 117 -108.91 9.96 -13.79
CA ARG A 117 -110.16 10.12 -14.53
C ARG A 117 -111.17 10.82 -13.62
N PRO A 118 -111.53 12.11 -13.83
CA PRO A 118 -112.64 12.69 -13.10
C PRO A 118 -113.91 11.94 -13.52
N ALA A 119 -114.54 11.26 -12.57
CA ALA A 119 -115.94 10.89 -12.67
C ALA A 119 -116.78 12.19 -12.61
N SER A 120 -116.84 12.93 -13.72
CA SER A 120 -117.80 14.01 -13.91
C SER A 120 -118.92 13.46 -14.81
N ARG A 121 -120.02 12.98 -14.23
CA ARG A 121 -121.18 13.75 -13.73
C ARG A 121 -122.03 14.26 -14.89
N ALA A 122 -123.23 13.68 -14.96
CA ALA A 122 -124.29 13.90 -15.91
C ALA A 122 -124.53 15.38 -16.26
N ALA A 123 -124.65 15.67 -17.55
CA ALA A 123 -125.24 16.91 -18.05
C ALA A 123 -126.43 16.55 -18.96
N LYS A 124 -127.59 17.08 -18.56
CA LYS A 124 -128.90 16.94 -19.21
C LYS A 124 -128.94 17.66 -20.58
N ALA A 125 -129.63 17.01 -21.51
CA ALA A 125 -130.52 17.55 -22.56
C ALA A 125 -129.97 18.55 -23.58
N ALA A 126 -129.71 18.06 -24.80
CA ALA A 126 -129.82 18.77 -26.09
C ALA A 126 -129.96 17.74 -27.25
N PRO A 127 -130.49 18.11 -28.44
CA PRO A 127 -131.33 17.27 -29.32
C PRO A 127 -130.56 16.25 -30.21
N PRO A 128 -131.28 15.26 -30.81
CA PRO A 128 -130.67 14.10 -31.47
C PRO A 128 -130.16 14.45 -32.88
N MET A 129 -128.85 14.60 -33.01
CA MET A 129 -128.11 14.49 -34.27
C MET A 129 -127.52 13.07 -34.38
N PRO A 130 -127.19 12.56 -35.58
CA PRO A 130 -126.72 11.18 -35.77
C PRO A 130 -125.25 11.06 -35.33
N LEU A 131 -125.01 11.21 -34.03
CA LEU A 131 -123.70 11.11 -33.37
C LEU A 131 -123.35 9.66 -33.02
N VAL A 132 -124.21 8.69 -33.35
CA VAL A 132 -123.97 7.26 -33.06
C VAL A 132 -122.77 6.72 -33.83
N GLY A 133 -122.54 7.18 -35.07
CA GLY A 133 -121.33 6.85 -35.85
C GLY A 133 -120.06 7.47 -35.25
N LEU A 134 -120.13 8.73 -34.82
CA LEU A 134 -119.03 9.45 -34.17
C LEU A 134 -118.68 8.89 -32.79
N ALA A 135 -119.66 8.40 -32.02
CA ALA A 135 -119.42 7.74 -30.74
C ALA A 135 -118.75 6.36 -30.91
N ALA A 136 -119.10 5.61 -31.96
CA ALA A 136 -118.45 4.35 -32.29
C ALA A 136 -117.02 4.55 -32.83
N GLU A 137 -116.79 5.60 -33.63
CA GLU A 137 -115.44 6.00 -34.08
C GLU A 137 -114.59 6.52 -32.91
N ALA A 138 -115.16 7.33 -32.01
CA ALA A 138 -114.49 7.77 -30.79
C ALA A 138 -114.14 6.59 -29.87
N GLY A 139 -115.01 5.58 -29.76
CA GLY A 139 -114.74 4.35 -29.01
C GLY A 139 -113.61 3.52 -29.64
N LYS A 140 -113.56 3.41 -30.97
CA LYS A 140 -112.45 2.75 -31.69
C LYS A 140 -111.13 3.51 -31.52
N ILE A 141 -111.15 4.85 -31.56
CA ILE A 141 -109.97 5.69 -31.32
C ILE A 141 -109.52 5.55 -29.86
N GLU A 142 -110.44 5.51 -28.89
CA GLU A 142 -110.14 5.27 -27.48
C GLU A 142 -109.53 3.89 -27.24
N GLU A 143 -110.03 2.86 -27.93
CA GLU A 143 -109.49 1.50 -27.85
C GLU A 143 -108.13 1.36 -28.53
N GLN A 144 -107.93 1.99 -29.70
CA GLN A 144 -106.63 2.09 -30.36
C GLN A 144 -105.61 2.85 -29.50
N ALA A 145 -106.01 3.97 -28.89
CA ALA A 145 -105.16 4.73 -27.98
C ALA A 145 -104.81 3.92 -26.73
N ARG A 146 -105.77 3.21 -26.13
CA ARG A 146 -105.53 2.30 -25.00
C ARG A 146 -104.58 1.16 -25.35
N ASN A 147 -104.74 0.56 -26.52
CA ASN A 147 -103.88 -0.53 -26.98
C ASN A 147 -102.46 -0.03 -27.28
N ALA A 148 -102.32 1.14 -27.92
CA ALA A 148 -101.02 1.77 -28.14
C ALA A 148 -100.33 2.13 -26.82
N LEU A 149 -101.06 2.67 -25.84
CA LEU A 149 -100.53 2.97 -24.51
C LEU A 149 -100.13 1.71 -23.72
N ARG A 150 -100.91 0.63 -23.82
CA ARG A 150 -100.55 -0.67 -23.23
C ARG A 150 -99.26 -1.22 -23.85
N GLN A 151 -99.11 -1.13 -25.18
CA GLN A 151 -97.87 -1.50 -25.86
C GLN A 151 -96.69 -0.66 -25.38
N GLN A 152 -96.87 0.66 -25.27
CA GLN A 152 -95.83 1.55 -24.74
C GLN A 152 -95.46 1.23 -23.29
N LEU A 153 -96.42 0.93 -22.42
CA LEU A 153 -96.13 0.52 -21.04
C LEU A 153 -95.35 -0.79 -20.97
N VAL A 154 -95.71 -1.78 -21.79
CA VAL A 154 -94.97 -3.05 -21.88
C VAL A 154 -93.55 -2.81 -22.40
N GLU A 155 -93.38 -1.95 -23.41
CA GLU A 155 -92.06 -1.60 -23.92
C GLU A 155 -91.19 -0.87 -22.89
N VAL A 156 -91.75 0.07 -22.12
CA VAL A 156 -91.00 0.79 -21.08
C VAL A 156 -90.69 -0.15 -19.90
N ALA A 157 -91.61 -1.04 -19.53
CA ALA A 157 -91.36 -2.08 -18.53
C ALA A 157 -90.24 -3.06 -18.98
N ALA A 158 -90.23 -3.45 -20.25
CA ALA A 158 -89.16 -4.28 -20.81
C ALA A 158 -87.81 -3.55 -20.83
N LYS A 159 -87.79 -2.26 -21.20
CA LYS A 159 -86.57 -1.42 -21.22
C LYS A 159 -86.02 -1.18 -19.80
N SER A 160 -86.88 -0.89 -18.82
CA SER A 160 -86.46 -0.72 -17.41
C SER A 160 -85.92 -2.03 -16.82
N ALA A 161 -86.56 -3.17 -17.09
CA ALA A 161 -86.03 -4.47 -16.68
C ALA A 161 -84.67 -4.80 -17.34
N ALA A 162 -84.46 -4.42 -18.60
CA ALA A 162 -83.17 -4.56 -19.27
C ALA A 162 -82.10 -3.67 -18.61
N PHE A 163 -82.40 -2.40 -18.36
CA PHE A 163 -81.46 -1.48 -17.70
C PHE A 163 -81.15 -1.90 -16.25
N SER A 164 -82.10 -2.46 -15.51
CA SER A 164 -81.86 -3.01 -14.16
C SER A 164 -80.86 -4.17 -14.20
N LYS A 165 -81.01 -5.10 -15.16
CA LYS A 165 -80.08 -6.22 -15.34
C LYS A 165 -78.68 -5.75 -15.76
N GLU A 166 -78.60 -4.76 -16.65
CA GLU A 166 -77.32 -4.15 -17.04
C GLU A 166 -76.65 -3.47 -15.83
N ALA A 167 -77.41 -2.73 -15.01
CA ALA A 167 -76.88 -2.11 -13.81
C ALA A 167 -76.39 -3.12 -12.77
N GLU A 168 -77.12 -4.21 -12.54
CA GLU A 168 -76.68 -5.33 -11.67
C GLU A 168 -75.41 -6.02 -12.20
N GLY A 169 -75.31 -6.20 -13.52
CA GLY A 169 -74.10 -6.73 -14.17
C GLY A 169 -72.87 -5.85 -13.93
N LEU A 170 -73.01 -4.54 -14.17
CA LEU A 170 -71.95 -3.56 -13.95
C LEU A 170 -71.55 -3.44 -12.47
N GLU A 171 -72.50 -3.58 -11.54
CA GLU A 171 -72.17 -3.64 -10.11
C GLU A 171 -71.35 -4.89 -9.75
N GLY A 172 -71.69 -6.04 -10.34
CA GLY A 172 -70.91 -7.27 -10.18
C GLY A 172 -69.49 -7.16 -10.74
N ASP A 173 -69.33 -6.53 -11.90
CA ASP A 173 -68.00 -6.31 -12.49
C ASP A 173 -67.18 -5.29 -11.69
N ARG A 174 -67.81 -4.24 -11.18
CA ARG A 174 -67.17 -3.28 -10.26
C ARG A 174 -66.60 -3.97 -9.01
N ASP A 175 -67.37 -4.87 -8.40
CA ASP A 175 -66.95 -5.57 -7.20
C ASP A 175 -65.79 -6.54 -7.50
N LYS A 176 -65.76 -7.18 -8.68
CA LYS A 176 -64.60 -7.96 -9.16
C LYS A 176 -63.35 -7.11 -9.33
N TYR A 177 -63.44 -5.97 -10.02
CA TYR A 177 -62.30 -5.06 -10.20
C TYR A 177 -61.79 -4.50 -8.87
N ALA A 178 -62.68 -4.23 -7.92
CA ALA A 178 -62.29 -3.79 -6.58
C ALA A 178 -61.51 -4.87 -5.82
N GLU A 179 -61.90 -6.15 -5.96
CA GLU A 179 -61.15 -7.27 -5.38
C GLU A 179 -59.78 -7.48 -6.03
N GLU A 180 -59.70 -7.43 -7.36
CA GLU A 180 -58.44 -7.54 -8.11
C GLU A 180 -57.47 -6.43 -7.73
N LEU A 181 -57.97 -5.19 -7.68
CA LEU A 181 -57.19 -4.02 -7.28
C LEU A 181 -56.71 -4.13 -5.83
N ARG A 182 -57.51 -4.69 -4.91
CA ARG A 182 -57.08 -4.98 -3.54
C ARG A 182 -55.94 -6.00 -3.51
N LYS A 183 -56.08 -7.12 -4.24
CA LYS A 183 -55.03 -8.16 -4.34
C LYS A 183 -53.73 -7.58 -4.91
N LEU A 184 -53.83 -6.80 -5.98
CA LEU A 184 -52.67 -6.20 -6.63
C LEU A 184 -51.97 -5.18 -5.70
N LYS A 185 -52.73 -4.41 -4.90
CA LYS A 185 -52.17 -3.54 -3.85
C LYS A 185 -51.48 -4.34 -2.73
N GLU A 186 -52.07 -5.46 -2.32
CA GLU A 186 -51.50 -6.37 -1.32
C GLU A 186 -50.18 -7.03 -1.82
N GLU A 187 -50.04 -7.27 -3.12
CA GLU A 187 -48.83 -7.82 -3.76
C GLU A 187 -47.76 -6.75 -4.04
N THR A 188 -48.17 -5.54 -4.43
CA THR A 188 -47.24 -4.43 -4.73
C THR A 188 -46.51 -3.94 -3.48
N ARG A 189 -47.19 -3.91 -2.33
CA ARG A 189 -46.61 -3.43 -1.06
C ARG A 189 -45.36 -4.21 -0.60
N PRO A 190 -45.39 -5.56 -0.47
CA PRO A 190 -44.22 -6.31 -0.04
C PRO A 190 -43.07 -6.23 -1.06
N LEU A 191 -43.37 -6.06 -2.36
CA LEU A 191 -42.34 -5.82 -3.37
C LEU A 191 -41.66 -4.47 -3.17
N ALA A 192 -42.42 -3.40 -2.91
CA ALA A 192 -41.86 -2.09 -2.58
C ALA A 192 -41.03 -2.11 -1.28
N GLU A 193 -41.49 -2.85 -0.26
CA GLU A 193 -40.71 -3.04 0.97
C GLU A 193 -39.41 -3.83 0.72
N ARG A 194 -39.41 -4.82 -0.18
CA ARG A 194 -38.20 -5.55 -0.59
C ARG A 194 -37.24 -4.66 -1.37
N GLN A 195 -37.74 -3.85 -2.30
CA GLN A 195 -36.94 -2.87 -3.04
C GLN A 195 -36.25 -1.90 -2.09
N ALA A 196 -36.99 -1.30 -1.14
CA ALA A 196 -36.44 -0.37 -0.16
C ALA A 196 -35.37 -1.00 0.76
N ARG A 197 -35.53 -2.28 1.12
CA ARG A 197 -34.51 -3.03 1.87
C ARG A 197 -33.25 -3.26 1.02
N ALA A 198 -33.42 -3.70 -0.23
CA ALA A 198 -32.30 -3.89 -1.13
C ALA A 198 -31.53 -2.58 -1.39
N GLU A 199 -32.22 -1.45 -1.54
CA GLU A 199 -31.58 -0.12 -1.66
C GLU A 199 -30.76 0.25 -0.41
N LYS A 200 -31.25 -0.11 0.78
CA LYS A 200 -30.52 0.09 2.04
C LYS A 200 -29.26 -0.78 2.09
N ASP A 201 -29.36 -2.04 1.67
CA ASP A 201 -28.23 -2.97 1.62
C ASP A 201 -27.15 -2.49 0.63
N ILE A 202 -27.53 -1.95 -0.53
CA ILE A 202 -26.56 -1.32 -1.46
C ILE A 202 -25.86 -0.14 -0.81
N LYS A 203 -26.58 0.76 -0.14
CA LYS A 203 -25.95 1.90 0.56
C LYS A 203 -24.96 1.44 1.62
N GLU A 204 -25.23 0.34 2.32
CA GLU A 204 -24.29 -0.24 3.28
C GLU A 204 -23.06 -0.86 2.60
N LEU A 205 -23.26 -1.57 1.47
CA LEU A 205 -22.16 -2.08 0.63
C LEU A 205 -21.29 -0.96 0.07
N ASP A 206 -21.87 0.18 -0.32
CA ASP A 206 -21.14 1.34 -0.82
C ASP A 206 -20.18 1.90 0.22
N VAL A 207 -20.67 2.05 1.46
CA VAL A 207 -19.84 2.49 2.59
C VAL A 207 -18.72 1.48 2.89
N GLU A 208 -19.01 0.17 2.80
CA GLU A 208 -17.98 -0.87 2.96
C GLU A 208 -16.93 -0.82 1.85
N VAL A 209 -17.35 -0.63 0.60
CA VAL A 209 -16.48 -0.47 -0.56
C VAL A 209 -15.55 0.75 -0.39
N GLU A 210 -16.06 1.90 0.06
CA GLU A 210 -15.25 3.08 0.35
C GLU A 210 -14.22 2.83 1.47
N LYS A 211 -14.63 2.13 2.53
CA LYS A 211 -13.72 1.71 3.62
C LYS A 211 -12.63 0.77 3.10
N LEU A 212 -12.97 -0.21 2.26
CA LEU A 212 -12.00 -1.11 1.67
C LEU A 212 -11.06 -0.40 0.68
N GLN A 213 -11.55 0.59 -0.07
CA GLN A 213 -10.71 1.42 -0.95
C GLN A 213 -9.71 2.27 -0.17
N THR A 214 -10.15 2.92 0.90
CA THR A 214 -9.27 3.72 1.77
C THR A 214 -8.22 2.84 2.44
N ASN A 215 -8.60 1.67 2.98
CA ASN A 215 -7.67 0.69 3.52
C ASN A 215 -6.66 0.19 2.46
N ARG A 216 -7.13 -0.11 1.25
CA ARG A 216 -6.25 -0.50 0.13
C ARG A 216 -5.21 0.58 -0.17
N MET A 217 -5.61 1.85 -0.18
CA MET A 217 -4.69 2.97 -0.43
C MET A 217 -3.62 3.08 0.66
N VAL A 218 -4.00 2.92 1.92
CA VAL A 218 -3.04 2.93 3.06
C VAL A 218 -2.03 1.80 2.93
N LEU A 219 -2.50 0.57 2.68
CA LEU A 219 -1.62 -0.59 2.48
C LEU A 219 -0.69 -0.41 1.27
N PHE A 220 -1.22 0.13 0.17
CA PHE A 220 -0.42 0.44 -1.01
C PHE A 220 0.72 1.43 -0.70
N MET A 221 0.42 2.51 0.02
CA MET A 221 1.43 3.47 0.46
C MET A 221 2.49 2.85 1.39
N GLN A 222 2.07 1.93 2.28
CA GLN A 222 2.99 1.21 3.15
C GLN A 222 3.94 0.31 2.34
N VAL A 223 3.43 -0.45 1.37
CA VAL A 223 4.22 -1.30 0.48
C VAL A 223 5.20 -0.48 -0.36
N GLU A 224 4.77 0.68 -0.89
CA GLU A 224 5.69 1.58 -1.61
C GLU A 224 6.83 2.09 -0.72
N SER A 225 6.51 2.55 0.49
CA SER A 225 7.50 2.99 1.49
C SER A 225 8.48 1.87 1.82
N ALA A 226 7.97 0.65 2.04
CA ALA A 226 8.75 -0.55 2.30
C ALA A 226 9.73 -0.85 1.17
N THR A 227 9.24 -0.75 -0.08
CA THR A 227 10.03 -1.01 -1.29
C THR A 227 11.17 0.00 -1.41
N ARG A 228 10.90 1.28 -1.15
CA ARG A 228 11.94 2.33 -1.12
C ARG A 228 12.98 2.09 -0.03
N GLN A 229 12.57 1.64 1.16
CA GLN A 229 13.51 1.29 2.25
C GLN A 229 14.39 0.10 1.88
N LYS A 230 13.79 -0.95 1.29
CA LYS A 230 14.53 -2.12 0.80
C LYS A 230 15.60 -1.72 -0.22
N GLU A 231 15.26 -0.84 -1.15
CA GLU A 231 16.19 -0.31 -2.15
C GLU A 231 17.37 0.46 -1.49
N ARG A 232 17.09 1.29 -0.48
CA ARG A 232 18.13 1.97 0.30
C ARG A 232 19.09 0.98 0.96
N PHE A 233 18.58 -0.09 1.58
CA PHE A 233 19.43 -1.12 2.18
C PHE A 233 20.32 -1.83 1.15
N TYR A 234 19.86 -2.05 -0.09
CA TYR A 234 20.72 -2.59 -1.15
C TYR A 234 21.81 -1.62 -1.56
N GLN A 235 21.50 -0.33 -1.67
CA GLN A 235 22.47 0.72 -1.97
C GLN A 235 23.53 0.82 -0.86
N ASP A 236 23.11 0.84 0.40
CA ASP A 236 24.02 0.89 1.56
C ASP A 236 24.92 -0.35 1.61
N ARG A 237 24.35 -1.54 1.40
CA ARG A 237 25.14 -2.79 1.30
C ARG A 237 26.16 -2.72 0.16
N SER A 238 25.76 -2.24 -1.02
CA SER A 238 26.66 -2.10 -2.17
C SER A 238 27.82 -1.14 -1.85
N ARG A 239 27.51 -0.01 -1.22
CA ARG A 239 28.51 0.97 -0.76
C ARG A 239 29.48 0.36 0.25
N MET A 240 28.98 -0.33 1.28
CA MET A 240 29.85 -1.00 2.26
C MET A 240 30.76 -2.05 1.62
N LEU A 241 30.26 -2.82 0.65
CA LEU A 241 31.07 -3.80 -0.10
C LEU A 241 32.18 -3.11 -0.90
N SER A 242 31.87 -1.98 -1.55
CA SER A 242 32.87 -1.16 -2.24
C SER A 242 33.93 -0.62 -1.29
N ASP A 243 33.52 -0.03 -0.16
CA ASP A 243 34.43 0.52 0.85
C ASP A 243 35.35 -0.57 1.43
N MET A 244 34.81 -1.77 1.68
CA MET A 244 35.61 -2.93 2.08
C MET A 244 36.61 -3.35 1.01
N GLY A 245 36.21 -3.32 -0.27
CA GLY A 245 37.10 -3.58 -1.40
C GLY A 245 38.28 -2.61 -1.43
N CYS A 246 38.01 -1.30 -1.33
CA CYS A 246 39.05 -0.26 -1.26
C CYS A 246 39.97 -0.45 -0.06
N ARG A 247 39.43 -0.68 1.14
CA ARG A 247 40.25 -0.91 2.36
C ARG A 247 41.12 -2.16 2.24
N LYS A 248 40.59 -3.24 1.66
CA LYS A 248 41.37 -4.47 1.42
C LYS A 248 42.56 -4.17 0.50
N GLN A 249 42.33 -3.40 -0.56
CA GLN A 249 43.40 -2.98 -1.47
C GLN A 249 44.47 -2.16 -0.74
N THR A 250 44.09 -1.16 0.05
CA THR A 250 45.03 -0.37 0.87
C THR A 250 45.84 -1.24 1.83
N VAL A 251 45.24 -2.25 2.45
CA VAL A 251 45.95 -3.19 3.34
C VAL A 251 46.98 -4.02 2.57
N GLU A 252 46.64 -4.51 1.37
CA GLU A 252 47.58 -5.26 0.54
C GLU A 252 48.71 -4.35 0.00
N GLU A 253 48.42 -3.08 -0.33
CA GLU A 253 49.43 -2.08 -0.69
C GLU A 253 50.42 -1.84 0.46
N ILE A 254 49.92 -1.61 1.69
CA ILE A 254 50.76 -1.46 2.89
C ILE A 254 51.61 -2.71 3.13
N ARG A 255 51.05 -3.92 2.95
CA ARG A 255 51.80 -5.18 3.06
C ARG A 255 52.90 -5.26 2.01
N GLY A 256 52.59 -4.93 0.76
CA GLY A 256 53.56 -4.90 -0.33
C GLY A 256 54.74 -3.98 -0.02
N LEU A 257 54.46 -2.75 0.40
CA LEU A 257 55.48 -1.79 0.83
C LEU A 257 56.29 -2.30 2.03
N THR A 258 55.65 -2.93 3.01
CA THR A 258 56.32 -3.48 4.20
C THR A 258 57.28 -4.61 3.82
N TRP A 259 56.88 -5.51 2.92
CA TRP A 259 57.76 -6.58 2.42
C TRP A 259 58.94 -6.02 1.63
N GLN A 260 58.69 -5.03 0.78
CA GLN A 260 59.75 -4.34 0.04
C GLN A 260 60.77 -3.71 1.00
N GLN A 261 60.32 -2.97 2.01
CA GLN A 261 61.20 -2.36 3.03
C GLN A 261 61.99 -3.40 3.82
N LEU A 262 61.38 -4.56 4.13
CA LEU A 262 62.07 -5.66 4.79
C LEU A 262 63.20 -6.23 3.92
N ASP A 263 62.96 -6.40 2.63
CA ASP A 263 63.97 -6.91 1.70
C ASP A 263 65.09 -5.90 1.46
N GLU A 264 64.77 -4.61 1.31
CA GLU A 264 65.76 -3.52 1.28
C GLU A 264 66.63 -3.51 2.56
N ALA A 265 66.02 -3.68 3.73
CA ALA A 265 66.76 -3.77 5.00
C ALA A 265 67.66 -5.02 5.08
N LYS A 266 67.19 -6.19 4.61
CA LYS A 266 68.01 -7.40 4.53
C LYS A 266 69.21 -7.18 3.60
N ASP A 267 69.02 -6.54 2.46
CA ASP A 267 70.08 -6.24 1.50
C ASP A 267 71.13 -5.30 2.11
N VAL A 268 70.70 -4.24 2.79
CA VAL A 268 71.60 -3.33 3.52
C VAL A 268 72.35 -4.10 4.60
N MET A 269 71.69 -4.91 5.43
CA MET A 269 72.36 -5.72 6.44
C MET A 269 73.38 -6.70 5.83
N CYS A 270 73.06 -7.34 4.71
CA CYS A 270 73.98 -8.23 4.00
C CYS A 270 75.22 -7.47 3.49
N LYS A 271 75.03 -6.27 2.91
CA LYS A 271 76.12 -5.40 2.47
C LYS A 271 76.99 -4.93 3.64
N THR A 272 76.37 -4.50 4.74
CA THR A 272 77.06 -4.08 5.97
C THR A 272 77.83 -5.24 6.60
N SER A 273 77.25 -6.45 6.64
CA SER A 273 77.94 -7.65 7.13
C SER A 273 79.17 -7.99 6.29
N LYS A 274 79.07 -7.93 4.95
CA LYS A 274 80.21 -8.14 4.04
C LYS A 274 81.32 -7.12 4.24
N THR A 275 80.98 -5.83 4.36
CA THR A 275 81.96 -4.75 4.59
C THR A 275 82.61 -4.89 5.96
N TRP A 276 81.86 -5.24 7.00
CA TRP A 276 82.39 -5.54 8.33
C TRP A 276 83.37 -6.71 8.29
N GLN A 277 83.01 -7.85 7.66
CA GLN A 277 83.91 -9.00 7.49
C GLN A 277 85.19 -8.64 6.74
N ALA A 278 85.10 -7.82 5.69
CA ALA A 278 86.27 -7.34 4.96
C ALA A 278 87.17 -6.47 5.84
N SER A 279 86.59 -5.55 6.62
CA SER A 279 87.36 -4.70 7.55
C SER A 279 88.03 -5.50 8.67
N GLU A 280 87.37 -6.55 9.17
CA GLU A 280 87.92 -7.45 10.18
C GLU A 280 89.08 -8.26 9.60
N ALA A 281 88.93 -8.79 8.38
CA ALA A 281 90.01 -9.49 7.67
C ALA A 281 91.22 -8.58 7.43
N GLU A 282 90.99 -7.34 7.00
CA GLU A 282 92.04 -6.33 6.80
C GLU A 282 92.72 -5.99 8.14
N HIS A 283 91.96 -5.81 9.21
CA HIS A 283 92.52 -5.52 10.53
C HIS A 283 93.39 -6.68 11.04
N GLN A 284 92.95 -7.93 10.85
CA GLN A 284 93.74 -9.12 11.18
C GLN A 284 95.01 -9.20 10.33
N GLN A 285 94.95 -8.86 9.05
CA GLN A 285 96.12 -8.77 8.19
C GLN A 285 97.12 -7.73 8.71
N ARG A 286 96.67 -6.50 8.99
CA ARG A 286 97.51 -5.44 9.56
C ARG A 286 98.13 -5.85 10.90
N ARG A 287 97.38 -6.55 11.77
CA ARG A 287 97.90 -7.11 13.02
C ARG A 287 99.04 -8.11 12.78
N ARG A 288 98.90 -9.00 11.79
CA ARG A 288 99.95 -9.96 11.42
C ARG A 288 101.18 -9.25 10.84
N GLU A 289 100.98 -8.24 10.00
CA GLU A 289 102.07 -7.43 9.44
C GLU A 289 102.82 -6.67 10.53
N LEU A 290 102.10 -6.00 11.44
CA LEU A 290 102.70 -5.35 12.61
C LEU A 290 103.45 -6.34 13.51
N ALA A 291 102.90 -7.53 13.75
CA ALA A 291 103.59 -8.57 14.51
C ALA A 291 104.88 -9.05 13.80
N ARG A 292 104.86 -9.18 12.46
CA ARG A 292 106.05 -9.51 11.66
C ARG A 292 107.10 -8.40 11.72
N LEU A 293 106.69 -7.14 11.56
CA LEU A 293 107.58 -5.98 11.68
C LEU A 293 108.18 -5.87 13.08
N ALA A 294 107.37 -6.06 14.13
CA ALA A 294 107.83 -6.07 15.51
C ALA A 294 108.82 -7.22 15.77
N ALA A 295 108.56 -8.42 15.24
CA ALA A 295 109.48 -9.55 15.32
C ALA A 295 110.80 -9.28 14.57
N ALA A 296 110.74 -8.74 13.35
CA ALA A 296 111.92 -8.36 12.57
C ALA A 296 112.75 -7.28 13.28
N HIS A 297 112.10 -6.27 13.86
CA HIS A 297 112.76 -5.23 14.64
C HIS A 297 113.39 -5.81 15.92
N SER A 298 112.70 -6.71 16.62
CA SER A 298 113.25 -7.40 17.80
C SER A 298 114.47 -8.24 17.45
N GLN A 299 114.44 -8.93 16.31
CA GLN A 299 115.59 -9.68 15.77
C GLN A 299 116.74 -8.74 15.37
N ALA A 300 116.45 -7.61 14.72
CA ALA A 300 117.46 -6.61 14.36
C ALA A 300 118.12 -5.99 15.59
N LEU A 301 117.35 -5.67 16.64
CA LEU A 301 117.87 -5.22 17.93
C LEU A 301 118.75 -6.30 18.59
N ALA A 302 118.31 -7.56 18.58
CA ALA A 302 119.11 -8.67 19.10
C ALA A 302 120.44 -8.83 18.33
N ALA A 303 120.41 -8.77 17.00
CA ALA A 303 121.59 -8.82 16.15
C ALA A 303 122.53 -7.61 16.34
N ALA A 304 121.97 -6.40 16.46
CA ALA A 304 122.73 -5.18 16.76
C ALA A 304 123.37 -5.22 18.16
N SER A 305 122.69 -5.81 19.15
CA SER A 305 123.25 -6.02 20.50
C SER A 305 124.40 -7.03 20.50
N ALA A 306 124.38 -8.02 19.58
CA ALA A 306 125.44 -9.01 19.42
C ALA A 306 126.66 -8.48 18.66
N ALA A 307 126.52 -7.38 17.90
CA ALA A 307 127.57 -6.78 17.08
C ALA A 307 128.25 -5.55 17.71
N GLN A 308 127.75 -5.03 18.85
CA GLN A 308 128.44 -3.96 19.58
C GLN A 308 129.49 -4.55 20.54
N PRO A 309 130.78 -4.17 20.45
CA PRO A 309 131.70 -4.39 21.57
C PRO A 309 131.19 -3.58 22.76
N ALA A 310 131.24 -4.18 23.95
CA ALA A 310 130.72 -3.66 25.21
C ALA A 310 131.06 -2.17 25.46
N LEU A 311 130.23 -1.26 24.94
CA LEU A 311 130.16 0.11 25.41
C LEU A 311 129.30 0.07 26.66
N ARG A 312 129.97 0.06 27.82
CA ARG A 312 129.35 0.37 29.12
C ARG A 312 128.82 1.81 29.08
N VAL A 313 127.63 1.99 28.51
CA VAL A 313 126.83 3.19 28.74
C VAL A 313 126.32 3.07 30.17
N LYS A 314 126.93 3.85 31.07
CA LYS A 314 126.41 4.03 32.43
C LYS A 314 125.00 4.62 32.30
N LEU A 315 123.99 3.81 32.57
CA LEU A 315 122.64 4.31 32.84
C LEU A 315 122.76 5.32 33.98
N PRO A 316 122.21 6.55 33.84
CA PRO A 316 122.19 7.50 34.93
C PRO A 316 121.45 6.89 36.11
N GLU A 317 122.00 7.08 37.31
CA GLU A 317 121.42 6.57 38.55
C GLU A 317 119.97 7.04 38.71
N PRO A 318 119.08 6.21 39.30
CA PRO A 318 117.64 6.46 39.38
C PRO A 318 117.24 7.72 40.15
N ASP A 319 118.18 8.39 40.82
CA ASP A 319 117.94 9.64 41.57
C ASP A 319 118.54 10.89 40.90
N SER A 320 118.98 10.77 39.65
CA SER A 320 119.48 11.89 38.85
C SER A 320 118.35 12.86 38.49
N VAL A 321 118.54 14.15 38.78
CA VAL A 321 117.63 15.27 38.45
C VAL A 321 117.22 15.29 36.96
N HIS A 322 118.05 14.71 36.08
CA HIS A 322 117.73 14.58 34.65
C HIS A 322 116.66 13.51 34.36
N MET A 323 116.54 12.47 35.17
CA MET A 323 115.52 11.44 35.01
C MET A 323 114.15 11.92 35.54
N GLU A 324 114.12 12.66 36.65
CA GLU A 324 112.89 13.34 37.13
C GLU A 324 112.38 14.39 36.12
N ALA A 325 113.27 15.19 35.52
CA ALA A 325 112.90 16.15 34.49
C ALA A 325 112.36 15.48 33.21
N ALA A 326 112.89 14.31 32.85
CA ALA A 326 112.41 13.51 31.72
C ALA A 326 111.03 12.88 32.02
N LEU A 327 110.82 12.38 33.24
CA LEU A 327 109.52 11.88 33.71
C LEU A 327 108.46 12.98 33.75
N GLN A 328 108.80 14.17 34.24
CA GLN A 328 107.89 15.31 34.25
C GLN A 328 107.55 15.80 32.83
N ARG A 329 108.50 15.81 31.88
CA ARG A 329 108.21 16.11 30.47
C ARG A 329 107.32 15.05 29.81
N ALA A 330 107.54 13.77 30.11
CA ALA A 330 106.70 12.69 29.58
C ALA A 330 105.27 12.76 30.14
N GLN A 331 105.11 13.08 31.43
CA GLN A 331 103.80 13.27 32.05
C GLN A 331 103.09 14.53 31.52
N ALA A 332 103.80 15.64 31.32
CA ALA A 332 103.23 16.85 30.71
C ALA A 332 102.80 16.62 29.24
N ALA A 333 103.58 15.87 28.46
CA ALA A 333 103.21 15.48 27.10
C ALA A 333 101.97 14.57 27.09
N SER A 334 101.89 13.60 28.02
CA SER A 334 100.74 12.71 28.14
C SER A 334 99.45 13.46 28.53
N ALA A 335 99.53 14.45 29.42
CA ALA A 335 98.41 15.31 29.78
C ALA A 335 97.92 16.17 28.60
N SER A 336 98.84 16.66 27.74
CA SER A 336 98.48 17.46 26.56
C SER A 336 97.74 16.65 25.48
N VAL A 337 97.99 15.34 25.39
CA VAL A 337 97.33 14.44 24.44
C VAL A 337 95.92 14.07 24.90
N GLN A 338 95.69 13.91 26.21
CA GLN A 338 94.34 13.71 26.75
C GLN A 338 93.47 14.98 26.62
N ALA A 339 94.04 16.18 26.70
CA ALA A 339 93.29 17.44 26.51
C ALA A 339 92.84 17.71 25.06
N ARG A 340 93.49 17.10 24.05
CA ARG A 340 93.09 17.20 22.63
C ARG A 340 92.15 16.10 22.15
N GLY A 341 91.86 15.10 22.99
CA GLY A 341 91.02 13.94 22.67
C GLY A 341 89.54 14.11 22.97
N ALA A 342 89.02 15.34 23.08
CA ALA A 342 87.58 15.57 23.15
C ALA A 342 87.00 15.65 21.72
N PRO A 343 86.27 14.63 21.23
CA PRO A 343 85.61 14.74 19.95
C PRO A 343 84.48 15.77 20.05
N ALA A 344 84.52 16.74 19.14
CA ALA A 344 83.41 17.62 18.83
C ALA A 344 82.16 16.76 18.53
N GLN A 345 81.15 16.83 19.40
CA GLN A 345 79.79 16.42 19.08
C GLN A 345 79.28 17.35 17.99
N ALA A 346 79.39 16.90 16.73
CA ALA A 346 78.72 17.51 15.61
C ALA A 346 77.20 17.30 15.77
N GLN A 347 76.50 18.42 15.96
CA GLN A 347 75.09 18.58 15.66
C GLN A 347 74.83 18.22 14.19
N GLN A 348 73.87 17.32 13.94
CA GLN A 348 73.14 17.11 12.69
C GLN A 348 72.06 16.07 13.02
N GLY A 349 70.77 16.23 12.79
CA GLY A 349 69.94 17.31 12.27
C GLY A 349 68.50 16.87 12.56
N LEU A 350 67.69 17.78 13.10
CA LEU A 350 66.26 17.61 13.34
C LEU A 350 65.59 18.58 12.37
N GLU A 351 65.33 18.12 11.15
CA GLU A 351 64.39 18.76 10.24
C GLU A 351 63.51 17.67 9.63
N GLU A 352 62.20 17.90 9.81
CA GLU A 352 61.00 17.28 9.23
C GLU A 352 60.56 15.87 9.70
#